data_AF-A0A3M2FJB2-F1
#
_entry.id   AF-A0A3M2FJB2-F1
#
_cell.length_a   1.000
_cell.length_b   1.000
_cell.length_c   1.000
_cell.angle_alpha   90.00
_cell.angle_beta   90.00
_cell.angle_gamma   90.00
#
_symmetry.space_group_name_H-M   'P 1'
#
loop_
_entity.id
_entity.type
_entity.pdbx_description
1 polymer ?
#
loop_
_entity_poly.entity_id
_entity_poly.type
_entity_poly.pdbx_seq_one_letter_code
_entity_poly.pdbx_strand_id
1 'polypeptide(L)'
;MKIRIFAILIILSFFWNCHAPKEIQAPQPQAASRPFAFPDTLWISHTAVQMIDSMFYLEKKSRSDLTSGDTVAAQYSLDYFFEIASRFSDQDRQTLSGWRFYDSLVTNANQRFEYVTAVLDTESTEAEEIRQDITEIEERSFPDSILFSDVEYVDTSGTMPLTLNRKVRLAIKYFQTRGRKVFTKWLERSGRYEKMIKDVLRKKNMPEELAYLAMIESGFNPRSRSYARAVGMWQFISATGRYYGLRHNWWFDERRDIIKSTEAATDHLADLYQRFGDWYLALAGYNCNPKRVEYNMRRYRTRNYWKLRRLPRQTRNYVPTFLAATIIANNPDKFGFHVQKHPAIEVDTVTISESIDLNVIARAVDTSYAFIKEINPAVLRWVTPPGIKDFTLYLPKGKRAVFLERYKSIPDSQKRSWVRHRIRSGETLSTIARKYHTSMSVLKSVNKLRGSLIRAGKYLLIPVPQNKAHFYAEKEKSHKRSKRRKVKRYNPAPVKENSAEYKKVTYIVKKGDTLGEIAERYGTRASKIRRWNGLYYGQHIYPKQKLTLYVHKQPFARQKSEKPAEDPNATYYTVRPGDTLWDIAHKYGTSIKKLKTLNNKSSSRIKPGERLKVSTNTRLSN
;
A
#
# COMPACT_ATOMS: atom_id res chain seq x y z
N MET A 1 -61.94 -8.95 -25.67
CA MET A 1 -61.21 -10.17 -26.09
C MET A 1 -60.56 -9.91 -27.45
N LYS A 2 -59.34 -9.33 -27.46
CA LYS A 2 -58.41 -9.13 -28.61
C LYS A 2 -57.23 -8.18 -28.31
N ILE A 3 -57.00 -7.80 -27.04
CA ILE A 3 -55.77 -7.08 -26.60
C ILE A 3 -55.03 -7.85 -25.47
N ARG A 4 -55.36 -9.13 -25.26
CA ARG A 4 -54.68 -10.02 -24.30
C ARG A 4 -53.89 -11.18 -24.94
N ILE A 5 -53.69 -11.15 -26.26
CA ILE A 5 -52.97 -12.21 -27.00
C ILE A 5 -51.61 -11.74 -27.54
N PHE A 6 -51.34 -10.42 -27.63
CA PHE A 6 -50.03 -9.91 -28.05
C PHE A 6 -48.99 -9.80 -26.91
N ALA A 7 -49.44 -9.86 -25.65
CA ALA A 7 -48.54 -9.84 -24.49
C ALA A 7 -48.08 -11.25 -24.03
N ILE A 8 -48.57 -12.32 -24.67
CA ILE A 8 -48.24 -13.71 -24.31
C ILE A 8 -47.31 -14.38 -25.33
N LEU A 9 -47.10 -13.79 -26.51
CA LEU A 9 -46.11 -14.24 -27.51
C LEU A 9 -44.75 -13.54 -27.45
N ILE A 10 -44.56 -12.55 -26.56
CA ILE A 10 -43.24 -11.95 -26.25
C ILE A 10 -42.66 -12.50 -24.93
N ILE A 11 -43.45 -13.25 -24.15
CA ILE A 11 -43.04 -13.83 -22.86
C ILE A 11 -42.70 -15.34 -22.98
N LEU A 12 -42.92 -15.97 -24.15
CA LEU A 12 -42.61 -17.39 -24.40
C LEU A 12 -41.44 -17.66 -25.35
N SER A 13 -40.69 -16.63 -25.78
CA SER A 13 -39.42 -16.79 -26.51
C SER A 13 -38.18 -16.43 -25.68
N PHE A 14 -38.33 -16.13 -24.39
CA PHE A 14 -37.23 -15.82 -23.46
C PHE A 14 -36.95 -16.90 -22.41
N PHE A 15 -37.60 -18.07 -22.49
CA PHE A 15 -37.33 -19.23 -21.64
C PHE A 15 -37.07 -20.49 -22.47
N TRP A 16 -36.15 -20.41 -23.43
CA TRP A 16 -35.38 -21.57 -23.88
C TRP A 16 -34.03 -21.15 -24.46
N ASN A 17 -33.20 -20.56 -23.61
CA ASN A 17 -31.76 -20.67 -23.76
C ASN A 17 -31.13 -20.40 -22.40
N CYS A 18 -31.19 -21.41 -21.52
CA CYS A 18 -30.20 -21.55 -20.44
C CYS A 18 -28.83 -21.76 -21.10
N HIS A 19 -28.22 -20.68 -21.58
CA HIS A 19 -26.79 -20.63 -21.60
C HIS A 19 -26.35 -20.38 -20.16
N ALA A 20 -25.59 -21.34 -19.64
CA ALA A 20 -24.74 -21.16 -18.48
C ALA A 20 -24.14 -19.73 -18.45
N PRO A 21 -23.90 -19.15 -17.26
CA PRO A 21 -23.28 -17.82 -17.17
C PRO A 21 -22.12 -17.78 -18.16
N LYS A 22 -22.16 -16.83 -19.10
CA LYS A 22 -21.05 -16.62 -20.04
C LYS A 22 -19.79 -16.56 -19.19
N GLU A 23 -18.99 -17.62 -19.25
CA GLU A 23 -17.59 -17.53 -18.93
C GLU A 23 -17.11 -16.30 -19.68
N ILE A 24 -16.71 -15.26 -18.95
CA ILE A 24 -15.96 -14.17 -19.54
C ILE A 24 -14.67 -14.83 -19.97
N GLN A 25 -14.65 -15.30 -21.22
CA GLN A 25 -13.48 -15.92 -21.80
C GLN A 25 -12.33 -14.92 -21.67
N ALA A 26 -11.21 -15.41 -21.15
CA ALA A 26 -9.96 -14.68 -21.21
C ALA A 26 -9.77 -14.16 -22.64
N PRO A 27 -9.25 -12.94 -22.85
CA PRO A 27 -8.92 -12.49 -24.19
C PRO A 27 -8.07 -13.56 -24.87
N GLN A 28 -8.63 -14.18 -25.90
CA GLN A 28 -7.98 -15.24 -26.65
C GLN A 28 -6.73 -14.64 -27.31
N PRO A 29 -5.53 -15.17 -27.06
CA PRO A 29 -4.35 -14.68 -27.72
C PRO A 29 -4.51 -14.92 -29.22
N GLN A 30 -4.61 -13.85 -30.02
CA GLN A 30 -4.23 -13.96 -31.43
C GLN A 30 -2.82 -14.54 -31.45
N ALA A 31 -2.59 -15.55 -32.29
CA ALA A 31 -1.34 -16.31 -32.41
C ALA A 31 -0.16 -15.40 -32.79
N ALA A 32 0.28 -14.56 -31.86
CA ALA A 32 1.52 -13.83 -31.91
C ALA A 32 2.62 -14.84 -31.62
N SER A 33 3.69 -14.80 -32.42
CA SER A 33 4.85 -15.68 -32.30
C SER A 33 5.30 -15.78 -30.85
N ARG A 34 5.26 -17.00 -30.30
CA ARG A 34 5.73 -17.27 -28.93
C ARG A 34 7.18 -16.77 -28.83
N PRO A 35 7.50 -15.82 -27.93
CA PRO A 35 8.87 -15.33 -27.76
C PRO A 35 9.73 -16.32 -26.95
N PHE A 36 9.21 -17.52 -26.70
CA PHE A 36 9.85 -18.59 -25.95
C PHE A 36 9.50 -19.94 -26.58
N ALA A 37 10.44 -20.87 -26.52
CA ALA A 37 10.21 -22.27 -26.84
C ALA A 37 10.11 -23.06 -25.53
N PHE A 38 9.18 -24.02 -25.49
CA PHE A 38 9.20 -25.05 -24.46
C PHE A 38 10.40 -25.97 -24.73
N PRO A 39 11.25 -26.27 -23.73
CA PRO A 39 12.31 -27.25 -23.90
C PRO A 39 11.73 -28.62 -24.27
N ASP A 40 12.34 -29.34 -25.21
CA ASP A 40 11.88 -30.68 -25.63
C ASP A 40 11.87 -31.71 -24.48
N THR A 41 12.57 -31.41 -23.39
CA THR A 41 12.67 -32.22 -22.17
C THR A 41 11.62 -31.85 -21.11
N LEU A 42 10.76 -30.86 -21.37
CA LEU A 42 9.80 -30.31 -20.43
C LEU A 42 8.43 -30.97 -20.64
N TRP A 43 8.09 -31.98 -19.84
CA TRP A 43 6.74 -32.56 -19.86
C TRP A 43 5.71 -31.57 -19.31
N ILE A 44 4.80 -31.09 -20.15
CA ILE A 44 3.78 -30.12 -19.74
C ILE A 44 2.43 -30.43 -20.40
N SER A 45 1.35 -30.32 -19.64
CA SER A 45 0.01 -30.54 -20.20
C SER A 45 -0.35 -29.47 -21.23
N HIS A 46 -1.16 -29.83 -22.23
CA HIS A 46 -1.66 -28.88 -23.24
C HIS A 46 -2.43 -27.71 -22.59
N THR A 47 -3.18 -28.00 -21.52
CA THR A 47 -3.85 -27.01 -20.68
C THR A 47 -2.87 -26.06 -20.01
N ALA A 48 -1.75 -26.56 -19.49
CA ALA A 48 -0.73 -25.71 -18.88
C ALA A 48 0.00 -24.82 -19.90
N VAL A 49 0.20 -25.30 -21.14
CA VAL A 49 0.72 -24.48 -22.23
C VAL A 49 -0.16 -23.26 -22.51
N GLN A 50 -1.48 -23.46 -22.62
CA GLN A 50 -2.45 -22.37 -22.82
C GLN A 50 -2.51 -21.39 -21.64
N MET A 51 -2.41 -21.91 -20.42
CA MET A 51 -2.33 -21.09 -19.21
C MET A 51 -1.08 -20.20 -19.20
N ILE A 52 0.07 -20.73 -19.64
CA ILE A 52 1.33 -19.97 -19.72
C ILE A 52 1.27 -18.89 -20.79
N ASP A 53 0.70 -19.19 -21.96
CA ASP A 53 0.48 -18.19 -23.01
C ASP A 53 -0.41 -17.04 -22.48
N SER A 54 -1.46 -17.38 -21.74
CA SER A 54 -2.36 -16.39 -21.10
C SER A 54 -1.65 -15.58 -20.01
N MET A 55 -0.86 -16.23 -19.16
CA MET A 55 -0.05 -15.56 -18.14
C MET A 55 0.98 -14.61 -18.75
N PHE A 56 1.64 -15.02 -19.85
CA PHE A 56 2.58 -14.16 -20.56
C PHE A 56 1.88 -12.92 -21.14
N TYR A 57 0.71 -13.11 -21.77
CA TYR A 57 -0.11 -12.00 -22.25
C TYR A 57 -0.48 -11.02 -21.14
N LEU A 58 -0.93 -11.52 -19.98
CA LEU A 58 -1.33 -10.70 -18.83
C LEU A 58 -0.16 -9.95 -18.20
N GLU A 59 1.02 -10.56 -18.12
CA GLU A 59 2.23 -9.87 -17.67
C GLU A 59 2.60 -8.73 -18.62
N LYS A 60 2.58 -8.97 -19.94
CA LYS A 60 2.87 -7.96 -20.96
C LYS A 60 1.82 -6.85 -20.96
N LYS A 61 0.55 -7.19 -20.80
CA LYS A 61 -0.57 -6.25 -20.70
C LYS A 61 -0.42 -5.37 -19.46
N SER A 62 -0.15 -5.96 -18.29
CA SER A 62 0.08 -5.18 -17.06
C SER A 62 1.22 -4.17 -17.19
N ARG A 63 2.27 -4.50 -17.96
CA ARG A 63 3.36 -3.58 -18.28
C ARG A 63 2.88 -2.43 -19.18
N SER A 64 2.08 -2.74 -20.20
CA SER A 64 1.50 -1.74 -21.11
C SER A 64 0.57 -0.78 -20.37
N ASP A 65 -0.32 -1.32 -19.53
CA ASP A 65 -1.27 -0.55 -18.73
C ASP A 65 -0.52 0.41 -17.78
N LEU A 66 0.54 -0.08 -17.12
CA LEU A 66 1.41 0.75 -16.29
C LEU A 66 2.14 1.86 -17.06
N THR A 67 2.61 1.59 -18.28
CA THR A 67 3.23 2.64 -19.12
C THR A 67 2.24 3.71 -19.57
N SER A 68 0.97 3.34 -19.70
CA SER A 68 -0.13 4.26 -19.98
C SER A 68 -0.68 4.96 -18.73
N GLY A 69 -0.18 4.62 -17.53
CA GLY A 69 -0.62 5.18 -16.25
C GLY A 69 -1.88 4.54 -15.66
N ASP A 70 -2.41 3.47 -16.24
CA ASP A 70 -3.61 2.78 -15.75
C ASP A 70 -3.24 1.70 -14.72
N THR A 71 -3.13 2.14 -13.46
CA THR A 71 -2.76 1.29 -12.31
C THR A 71 -3.82 0.24 -11.98
N VAL A 72 -5.10 0.52 -12.27
CA VAL A 72 -6.24 -0.37 -12.00
C VAL A 72 -6.31 -1.50 -13.04
N ALA A 73 -6.16 -1.19 -14.33
CA ALA A 73 -6.10 -2.21 -15.38
C ALA A 73 -4.87 -3.13 -15.22
N ALA A 74 -3.74 -2.54 -14.78
CA ALA A 74 -2.55 -3.31 -14.44
C ALA A 74 -2.79 -4.25 -13.25
N GLN A 75 -3.45 -3.77 -12.19
CA GLN A 75 -3.81 -4.59 -11.03
C GLN A 75 -4.72 -5.75 -11.43
N TYR A 76 -5.76 -5.49 -12.23
CA TYR A 76 -6.67 -6.51 -12.74
C TYR A 76 -5.95 -7.59 -13.56
N SER A 77 -5.06 -7.17 -14.46
CA SER A 77 -4.25 -8.09 -15.27
C SER A 77 -3.34 -8.98 -14.40
N LEU A 78 -2.79 -8.43 -13.31
CA LEU A 78 -1.93 -9.16 -12.38
C LEU A 78 -2.72 -10.09 -11.44
N ASP A 79 -3.91 -9.70 -11.00
CA ASP A 79 -4.79 -10.56 -10.20
C ASP A 79 -5.22 -11.78 -11.01
N TYR A 80 -5.62 -11.57 -12.27
CA TYR A 80 -5.99 -12.66 -13.18
C TYR A 80 -4.78 -13.54 -13.54
N PHE A 81 -3.58 -12.96 -13.65
CA PHE A 81 -2.34 -13.72 -13.81
C PHE A 81 -2.13 -14.73 -12.65
N PHE A 82 -2.31 -14.28 -11.41
CA PHE A 82 -2.14 -15.15 -10.24
C PHE A 82 -3.26 -16.16 -10.07
N GLU A 83 -4.46 -15.83 -10.51
CA GLU A 83 -5.57 -16.77 -10.59
C GLU A 83 -5.26 -17.92 -11.55
N ILE A 84 -4.80 -17.64 -12.78
CA ILE A 84 -4.37 -18.68 -13.74
C ILE A 84 -3.23 -19.50 -13.17
N ALA A 85 -2.21 -18.86 -12.56
CA ALA A 85 -1.11 -19.55 -11.91
C ALA A 85 -1.57 -20.49 -10.78
N SER A 86 -2.69 -20.18 -10.12
CA SER A 86 -3.26 -21.02 -9.06
C SER A 86 -3.96 -22.27 -9.59
N ARG A 87 -4.32 -22.31 -10.88
CA ARG A 87 -5.04 -23.43 -11.51
C ARG A 87 -4.12 -24.55 -12.02
N PHE A 88 -2.80 -24.36 -12.05
CA PHE A 88 -1.87 -25.43 -12.42
C PHE A 88 -2.00 -26.64 -11.49
N SER A 89 -1.97 -27.85 -12.06
CA SER A 89 -1.85 -29.09 -11.29
C SER A 89 -0.51 -29.18 -10.57
N ASP A 90 -0.40 -30.03 -9.55
CA ASP A 90 0.86 -30.23 -8.84
C ASP A 90 1.95 -30.80 -9.76
N GLN A 91 1.57 -31.62 -10.74
CA GLN A 91 2.49 -32.13 -11.76
C GLN A 91 2.99 -31.01 -12.69
N ASP A 92 2.11 -30.14 -13.19
CA ASP A 92 2.51 -29.00 -14.05
C ASP A 92 3.43 -28.05 -13.27
N ARG A 93 3.13 -27.76 -12.01
CA ARG A 93 3.97 -26.92 -11.13
C ARG A 93 5.34 -27.53 -10.91
N GLN A 94 5.42 -28.85 -10.76
CA GLN A 94 6.68 -29.56 -10.59
C GLN A 94 7.55 -29.41 -11.85
N THR A 95 6.98 -29.60 -13.04
CA THR A 95 7.72 -29.43 -14.29
C THR A 95 8.16 -27.98 -14.52
N LEU A 96 7.27 -27.01 -14.25
CA LEU A 96 7.55 -25.59 -14.47
C LEU A 96 8.63 -25.02 -13.54
N SER A 97 8.85 -25.65 -12.39
CA SER A 97 9.80 -25.19 -11.35
C SER A 97 11.28 -25.15 -11.77
N GLY A 98 11.64 -25.79 -12.89
CA GLY A 98 12.98 -25.79 -13.45
C GLY A 98 13.15 -24.88 -14.67
N TRP A 99 12.06 -24.34 -15.20
CA TRP A 99 12.08 -23.57 -16.43
C TRP A 99 12.30 -22.09 -16.14
N ARG A 100 13.52 -21.61 -16.47
CA ARG A 100 13.97 -20.22 -16.22
C ARG A 100 13.01 -19.16 -16.74
N PHE A 101 12.32 -19.43 -17.84
CA PHE A 101 11.36 -18.49 -18.42
C PHE A 101 10.16 -18.30 -17.48
N TYR A 102 9.57 -19.38 -16.98
CA TYR A 102 8.44 -19.32 -16.05
C TYR A 102 8.82 -18.63 -14.74
N ASP A 103 9.99 -18.93 -14.18
CA ASP A 103 10.53 -18.24 -13.00
C ASP A 103 10.65 -16.73 -13.22
N SER A 104 11.16 -16.32 -14.38
CA SER A 104 11.27 -14.90 -14.78
C SER A 104 9.90 -14.24 -14.91
N LEU A 105 8.97 -14.91 -15.58
CA LEU A 105 7.60 -14.45 -15.79
C LEU A 105 6.89 -14.17 -14.45
N VAL A 106 6.94 -15.12 -13.52
CA VAL A 106 6.33 -14.99 -12.18
C VAL A 106 7.06 -13.93 -11.34
N THR A 107 8.38 -13.83 -11.44
CA THR A 107 9.17 -12.81 -10.72
C THR A 107 8.79 -11.40 -11.17
N ASN A 108 8.68 -11.19 -12.47
CA ASN A 108 8.31 -9.90 -13.05
C ASN A 108 6.87 -9.50 -12.68
N ALA A 109 5.94 -10.46 -12.70
CA ALA A 109 4.56 -10.22 -12.25
C ALA A 109 4.50 -9.83 -10.77
N ASN A 110 5.23 -10.53 -9.88
CA ASN A 110 5.27 -10.18 -8.45
C ASN A 110 5.88 -8.79 -8.20
N GLN A 111 6.99 -8.45 -8.86
CA GLN A 111 7.60 -7.13 -8.71
C GLN A 111 6.66 -6.01 -9.15
N ARG A 112 5.92 -6.23 -10.25
CA ARG A 112 4.90 -5.27 -10.70
C ARG A 112 3.71 -5.22 -9.76
N PHE A 113 3.26 -6.34 -9.23
CA PHE A 113 2.19 -6.36 -8.24
C PHE A 113 2.57 -5.58 -6.98
N GLU A 114 3.78 -5.76 -6.47
CA GLU A 114 4.30 -5.00 -5.34
C GLU A 114 4.41 -3.49 -5.67
N TYR A 115 4.84 -3.15 -6.90
CA TYR A 115 4.88 -1.77 -7.36
C TYR A 115 3.48 -1.15 -7.49
N VAL A 116 2.55 -1.82 -8.18
CA VAL A 116 1.16 -1.37 -8.36
C VAL A 116 0.49 -1.23 -7.00
N THR A 117 0.64 -2.22 -6.11
CA THR A 117 0.13 -2.14 -4.74
C THR A 117 0.75 -0.96 -4.01
N ALA A 118 2.06 -0.73 -4.13
CA ALA A 118 2.72 0.41 -3.50
C ALA A 118 2.30 1.77 -4.09
N VAL A 119 1.98 1.83 -5.39
CA VAL A 119 1.49 3.03 -6.08
C VAL A 119 0.04 3.32 -5.70
N LEU A 120 -0.84 2.31 -5.72
CA LEU A 120 -2.20 2.38 -5.19
C LEU A 120 -2.20 2.71 -3.67
N ASP A 121 -1.18 2.26 -2.93
CA ASP A 121 -0.95 2.61 -1.53
C ASP A 121 -0.44 4.07 -1.35
N THR A 122 0.01 4.74 -2.42
CA THR A 122 0.41 6.17 -2.43
C THR A 122 -0.62 7.11 -3.03
N GLU A 123 -1.64 6.59 -3.71
CA GLU A 123 -2.79 7.37 -4.14
C GLU A 123 -3.58 7.83 -2.91
N SER A 124 -4.09 9.07 -2.95
CA SER A 124 -4.99 9.58 -1.93
C SER A 124 -6.19 8.66 -1.80
N THR A 125 -6.62 8.38 -0.56
CA THR A 125 -7.88 7.63 -0.37
C THR A 125 -9.02 8.40 -1.06
N GLU A 126 -10.00 7.70 -1.65
CA GLU A 126 -11.21 8.31 -2.26
C GLU A 126 -11.79 9.43 -1.36
N ALA A 127 -11.75 9.24 -0.04
CA ALA A 127 -12.28 10.19 0.93
C ALA A 127 -11.42 11.45 1.15
N GLU A 128 -10.11 11.37 0.94
CA GLU A 128 -9.19 12.51 0.99
C GLU A 128 -9.31 13.36 -0.27
N GLU A 129 -9.48 12.72 -1.44
CA GLU A 129 -9.73 13.41 -2.72
C GLU A 129 -11.02 14.23 -2.65
N ILE A 130 -12.10 13.63 -2.15
CA ILE A 130 -13.38 14.32 -1.93
C ILE A 130 -13.21 15.55 -1.03
N ARG A 131 -12.42 15.46 0.04
CA ARG A 131 -12.17 16.61 0.93
C ARG A 131 -11.38 17.71 0.23
N GLN A 132 -10.41 17.35 -0.60
CA GLN A 132 -9.63 18.32 -1.37
C GLN A 132 -10.51 19.01 -2.41
N ASP A 133 -11.31 18.25 -3.17
CA ASP A 133 -12.27 18.78 -4.13
C ASP A 133 -13.27 19.76 -3.50
N ILE A 134 -13.88 19.39 -2.37
CA ILE A 134 -14.83 20.26 -1.65
C ILE A 134 -14.14 21.57 -1.24
N THR A 135 -12.88 21.47 -0.78
CA THR A 135 -12.08 22.65 -0.40
C THR A 135 -11.81 23.55 -1.60
N GLU A 136 -11.44 22.98 -2.75
CA GLU A 136 -11.21 23.75 -3.98
C GLU A 136 -12.50 24.41 -4.52
N ILE A 137 -13.64 23.70 -4.45
CA ILE A 137 -14.94 24.23 -4.88
C ILE A 137 -15.37 25.38 -3.97
N GLU A 138 -15.17 25.25 -2.65
CA GLU A 138 -15.42 26.33 -1.70
C GLU A 138 -14.59 27.57 -2.06
N GLU A 139 -13.29 27.40 -2.30
CA GLU A 139 -12.39 28.51 -2.67
C GLU A 139 -12.83 29.24 -3.93
N ARG A 140 -13.34 28.51 -4.93
CA ARG A 140 -13.86 29.12 -6.16
C ARG A 140 -15.21 29.80 -5.97
N SER A 141 -16.06 29.25 -5.09
CA SER A 141 -17.45 29.69 -4.94
C SER A 141 -17.59 30.84 -3.94
N PHE A 142 -16.70 30.95 -2.95
CA PHE A 142 -16.78 31.90 -1.85
C PHE A 142 -15.41 32.51 -1.51
N PRO A 143 -15.03 33.67 -2.07
CA PRO A 143 -14.00 34.50 -1.43
C PRO A 143 -14.50 34.93 -0.04
N ASP A 144 -13.59 35.06 0.94
CA ASP A 144 -13.82 35.14 2.39
C ASP A 144 -14.91 36.15 2.88
N SER A 145 -15.44 37.01 2.01
CA SER A 145 -16.38 38.10 2.28
C SER A 145 -17.88 37.75 2.23
N ILE A 146 -18.31 36.61 1.67
CA ILE A 146 -19.75 36.25 1.51
C ILE A 146 -20.15 35.02 2.35
N LEU A 147 -19.52 34.82 3.50
CA LEU A 147 -19.69 33.59 4.28
C LEU A 147 -20.74 33.67 5.41
N PHE A 148 -21.39 34.82 5.64
CA PHE A 148 -22.15 35.05 6.88
C PHE A 148 -23.44 35.89 6.72
N SER A 149 -24.28 35.59 5.72
CA SER A 149 -25.70 35.97 5.75
C SER A 149 -26.55 34.72 5.94
N ASP A 150 -26.89 34.46 7.20
CA ASP A 150 -27.20 33.14 7.73
C ASP A 150 -28.71 32.81 7.68
N VAL A 151 -29.04 31.72 6.99
CA VAL A 151 -30.16 30.86 7.41
C VAL A 151 -29.52 29.56 7.89
N GLU A 152 -29.40 29.45 9.21
CA GLU A 152 -28.89 28.28 9.91
C GLU A 152 -30.07 27.51 10.48
N TYR A 153 -30.37 26.34 9.91
CA TYR A 153 -31.30 25.40 10.53
C TYR A 153 -30.48 24.40 11.33
N VAL A 154 -30.76 24.27 12.62
CA VAL A 154 -30.08 23.30 13.49
C VAL A 154 -31.12 22.31 13.97
N ASP A 155 -31.03 21.07 13.47
CA ASP A 155 -31.80 19.98 14.04
C ASP A 155 -31.13 19.50 15.33
N THR A 156 -31.83 19.66 16.45
CA THR A 156 -31.38 19.24 17.79
C THR A 156 -32.17 18.05 18.32
N SER A 157 -33.01 17.42 17.47
CA SER A 157 -33.81 16.26 17.87
C SER A 157 -32.97 15.01 18.16
N GLY A 158 -31.75 14.92 17.59
CA GLY A 158 -30.78 13.87 17.86
C GLY A 158 -29.75 14.22 18.95
N THR A 159 -28.97 13.23 19.37
CA THR A 159 -27.90 13.36 20.38
C THR A 159 -26.76 14.27 19.93
N MET A 160 -26.63 14.49 18.61
CA MET A 160 -25.69 15.42 18.01
C MET A 160 -26.44 16.43 17.13
N PRO A 161 -26.17 17.74 17.27
CA PRO A 161 -26.83 18.74 16.45
C PRO A 161 -26.45 18.60 14.97
N LEU A 162 -27.43 18.58 14.07
CA LEU A 162 -27.22 18.59 12.63
C LEU A 162 -27.51 19.99 12.07
N THR A 163 -26.44 20.78 11.92
CA THR A 163 -26.52 22.12 11.32
C THR A 163 -26.59 22.06 9.79
N LEU A 164 -27.52 22.80 9.19
CA LEU A 164 -27.62 23.05 7.76
C LEU A 164 -27.30 24.52 7.44
N ASN A 165 -26.03 24.79 7.20
CA ASN A 165 -25.54 26.09 6.72
C ASN A 165 -25.07 26.02 5.26
N ARG A 166 -24.54 27.12 4.72
CA ARG A 166 -24.08 27.19 3.32
C ARG A 166 -22.97 26.19 3.01
N LYS A 167 -22.04 25.93 3.94
CA LYS A 167 -20.96 24.95 3.76
C LYS A 167 -21.49 23.53 3.69
N VAL A 168 -22.44 23.18 4.56
CA VAL A 168 -23.09 21.87 4.56
C VAL A 168 -23.89 21.68 3.28
N ARG A 169 -24.67 22.69 2.84
CA ARG A 169 -25.37 22.68 1.55
C ARG A 169 -24.44 22.51 0.35
N LEU A 170 -23.27 23.14 0.37
CA LEU A 170 -22.25 22.97 -0.66
C LEU A 170 -21.75 21.52 -0.71
N ALA A 171 -21.43 20.93 0.44
CA ALA A 171 -21.00 19.54 0.53
C ALA A 171 -22.11 18.56 0.09
N ILE A 172 -23.37 18.81 0.46
CA ILE A 172 -24.52 18.03 -0.05
C ILE A 172 -24.59 18.09 -1.57
N LYS A 173 -24.53 19.31 -2.15
CA LYS A 173 -24.55 19.50 -3.61
C LYS A 173 -23.37 18.81 -4.29
N TYR A 174 -22.18 18.84 -3.69
CA TYR A 174 -21.02 18.12 -4.19
C TYR A 174 -21.28 16.61 -4.25
N PHE A 175 -21.79 16.02 -3.16
CA PHE A 175 -22.14 14.60 -3.14
C PHE A 175 -23.25 14.26 -4.14
N GLN A 176 -24.22 15.13 -4.38
CA GLN A 176 -25.26 14.90 -5.38
C GLN A 176 -24.76 15.01 -6.84
N THR A 177 -23.61 15.66 -7.07
CA THR A 177 -23.08 15.94 -8.40
C THR A 177 -21.74 15.23 -8.62
N ARG A 178 -20.61 15.94 -8.47
CA ARG A 178 -19.26 15.41 -8.75
C ARG A 178 -18.90 14.21 -7.89
N GLY A 179 -19.25 14.23 -6.61
CA GLY A 179 -18.99 13.16 -5.65
C GLY A 179 -19.96 11.97 -5.72
N ARG A 180 -21.00 12.03 -6.57
CA ARG A 180 -22.13 11.09 -6.55
C ARG A 180 -21.72 9.63 -6.68
N LYS A 181 -20.87 9.32 -7.67
CA LYS A 181 -20.42 7.94 -7.92
C LYS A 181 -19.70 7.34 -6.72
N VAL A 182 -18.83 8.11 -6.08
CA VAL A 182 -18.04 7.65 -4.92
C VAL A 182 -18.94 7.54 -3.68
N PHE A 183 -19.81 8.54 -3.46
CA PHE A 183 -20.73 8.53 -2.33
C PHE A 183 -21.74 7.38 -2.40
N THR A 184 -22.25 7.04 -3.60
CA THR A 184 -23.08 5.85 -3.82
C THR A 184 -22.37 4.58 -3.35
N LYS A 185 -21.10 4.38 -3.74
CA LYS A 185 -20.30 3.22 -3.27
C LYS A 185 -20.15 3.21 -1.75
N TRP A 186 -20.00 4.37 -1.13
CA TRP A 186 -19.87 4.47 0.33
C TRP A 186 -21.17 4.09 1.04
N LEU A 187 -22.32 4.52 0.51
CA LEU A 187 -23.64 4.12 1.03
C LEU A 187 -23.87 2.61 0.87
N GLU A 188 -23.53 2.03 -0.29
CA GLU A 188 -23.60 0.57 -0.50
C GLU A 188 -22.72 -0.18 0.52
N ARG A 189 -21.47 0.27 0.70
CA ARG A 189 -20.52 -0.31 1.67
C ARG A 189 -20.96 -0.14 3.12
N SER A 190 -21.66 0.94 3.48
CA SER A 190 -22.09 1.19 4.86
C SER A 190 -22.92 0.03 5.42
N GLY A 191 -23.74 -0.60 4.56
CA GLY A 191 -24.57 -1.75 4.93
C GLY A 191 -23.84 -2.88 5.65
N ARG A 192 -22.56 -3.09 5.33
CA ARG A 192 -21.73 -4.14 5.95
C ARG A 192 -21.44 -3.90 7.43
N TYR A 193 -21.30 -2.64 7.83
CA TYR A 193 -20.66 -2.29 9.11
C TYR A 193 -21.50 -1.37 9.99
N GLU A 194 -22.44 -0.62 9.41
CA GLU A 194 -23.20 0.44 10.09
C GLU A 194 -23.92 -0.08 11.35
N LYS A 195 -24.57 -1.26 11.25
CA LYS A 195 -25.23 -1.90 12.41
C LYS A 195 -24.25 -2.15 13.56
N MET A 196 -23.13 -2.82 13.29
CA MET A 196 -22.11 -3.13 14.31
C MET A 196 -21.53 -1.86 14.93
N ILE A 197 -21.21 -0.85 14.12
CA ILE A 197 -20.66 0.41 14.62
C ILE A 197 -21.66 1.13 15.53
N LYS A 198 -22.94 1.22 15.11
CA LYS A 198 -24.01 1.82 15.90
C LYS A 198 -24.24 1.07 17.21
N ASP A 199 -24.15 -0.26 17.21
CA ASP A 199 -24.26 -1.05 18.44
C ASP A 199 -23.11 -0.76 19.43
N VAL A 200 -21.87 -0.58 18.94
CA VAL A 200 -20.73 -0.17 19.78
C VAL A 200 -20.92 1.24 20.34
N LEU A 201 -21.38 2.19 19.50
CA LEU A 201 -21.65 3.57 19.92
C LEU A 201 -22.76 3.61 20.99
N ARG A 202 -23.87 2.89 20.77
CA ARG A 202 -24.98 2.79 21.71
C ARG A 202 -24.55 2.21 23.05
N LYS A 203 -23.73 1.14 23.03
CA LYS A 203 -23.18 0.53 24.26
C LYS A 203 -22.33 1.51 25.09
N LYS A 204 -21.71 2.51 24.44
CA LYS A 204 -20.90 3.55 25.10
C LYS A 204 -21.66 4.87 25.30
N ASN A 205 -22.98 4.90 25.09
CA ASN A 205 -23.81 6.11 25.17
C ASN A 205 -23.33 7.25 24.26
N MET A 206 -22.83 6.91 23.06
CA MET A 206 -22.32 7.85 22.07
C MET A 206 -23.35 8.09 20.95
N PRO A 207 -23.39 9.29 20.32
CA PRO A 207 -24.27 9.54 19.18
C PRO A 207 -24.03 8.56 18.03
N GLU A 208 -25.11 7.96 17.50
CA GLU A 208 -25.03 6.98 16.41
C GLU A 208 -24.60 7.60 15.08
N GLU A 209 -24.79 8.91 14.92
CA GLU A 209 -24.35 9.71 13.76
C GLU A 209 -22.83 9.62 13.55
N LEU A 210 -22.06 9.41 14.63
CA LEU A 210 -20.61 9.24 14.56
C LEU A 210 -20.20 8.03 13.71
N ALA A 211 -21.10 7.09 13.44
CA ALA A 211 -20.86 6.01 12.48
C ALA A 211 -20.49 6.52 11.08
N TYR A 212 -21.01 7.68 10.67
CA TYR A 212 -20.69 8.28 9.37
C TYR A 212 -19.33 8.96 9.32
N LEU A 213 -18.62 9.02 10.46
CA LEU A 213 -17.22 9.43 10.47
C LEU A 213 -16.35 8.40 9.73
N ALA A 214 -16.62 7.11 9.92
CA ALA A 214 -15.98 6.04 9.16
C ALA A 214 -16.22 6.17 7.64
N MET A 215 -17.37 6.72 7.24
CA MET A 215 -17.68 7.02 5.85
C MET A 215 -16.72 8.08 5.30
N ILE A 216 -16.62 9.22 5.96
CA ILE A 216 -15.76 10.30 5.47
C ILE A 216 -14.28 10.01 5.69
N GLU A 217 -13.89 9.11 6.60
CA GLU A 217 -12.48 8.75 6.79
C GLU A 217 -11.98 7.77 5.72
N SER A 218 -12.77 6.77 5.35
CA SER A 218 -12.30 5.68 4.50
C SER A 218 -13.32 5.15 3.48
N GLY A 219 -14.54 5.69 3.46
CA GLY A 219 -15.65 5.10 2.71
C GLY A 219 -16.03 3.73 3.25
N PHE A 220 -15.95 3.53 4.57
CA PHE A 220 -16.12 2.23 5.25
C PHE A 220 -15.13 1.14 4.79
N ASN A 221 -13.92 1.50 4.35
CA ASN A 221 -12.93 0.53 3.91
C ASN A 221 -11.93 0.19 5.04
N PRO A 222 -11.99 -1.01 5.65
CA PRO A 222 -11.09 -1.41 6.73
C PRO A 222 -9.64 -1.64 6.27
N ARG A 223 -9.38 -1.68 4.96
CA ARG A 223 -8.02 -1.83 4.39
C ARG A 223 -7.41 -0.50 3.95
N SER A 224 -8.17 0.59 4.02
CA SER A 224 -7.75 1.92 3.58
C SER A 224 -6.46 2.34 4.26
N ARG A 225 -5.61 3.05 3.51
CA ARG A 225 -4.35 3.60 4.00
C ARG A 225 -4.13 4.96 3.35
N SER A 226 -3.88 5.99 4.17
CA SER A 226 -3.56 7.31 3.65
C SER A 226 -2.06 7.49 3.37
N TYR A 227 -1.73 8.54 2.61
CA TYR A 227 -0.37 9.03 2.43
C TYR A 227 0.34 9.31 3.77
N ALA A 228 -0.40 9.83 4.76
CA ALA A 228 0.09 10.07 6.12
C ALA A 228 0.23 8.78 6.97
N ARG A 229 0.05 7.60 6.36
CA ARG A 229 0.13 6.27 6.98
C ARG A 229 -0.95 6.03 8.05
N ALA A 230 -2.05 6.78 7.97
CA ALA A 230 -3.28 6.42 8.66
C ALA A 230 -3.83 5.13 8.05
N VAL A 231 -4.40 4.24 8.88
CA VAL A 231 -4.83 2.91 8.44
C VAL A 231 -6.22 2.59 8.98
N GLY A 232 -6.98 1.87 8.16
CA GLY A 232 -8.23 1.25 8.55
C GLY A 232 -9.43 2.15 8.36
N MET A 233 -10.58 1.66 8.83
CA MET A 233 -11.86 2.31 8.62
C MET A 233 -11.91 3.71 9.24
N TRP A 234 -11.24 3.85 10.38
CA TRP A 234 -11.17 5.08 11.18
C TRP A 234 -9.89 5.90 10.95
N GLN A 235 -9.05 5.50 9.98
CA GLN A 235 -7.81 6.19 9.63
C GLN A 235 -6.91 6.50 10.84
N PHE A 236 -6.57 5.49 11.63
CA PHE A 236 -5.64 5.65 12.74
C PHE A 236 -4.19 5.76 12.26
N ILE A 237 -3.50 6.82 12.67
CA ILE A 237 -2.03 6.83 12.66
C ILE A 237 -1.49 5.86 13.72
N SER A 238 -0.29 5.31 13.49
CA SER A 238 0.31 4.26 14.34
C SER A 238 0.43 4.67 15.81
N ALA A 239 0.79 5.93 16.10
CA ALA A 239 0.95 6.42 17.47
C ALA A 239 -0.39 6.46 18.22
N THR A 240 -1.40 7.11 17.64
CA THR A 240 -2.75 7.20 18.22
C THR A 240 -3.41 5.83 18.36
N GLY A 241 -3.29 4.97 17.34
CA GLY A 241 -3.82 3.61 17.43
C GLY A 241 -3.25 2.84 18.62
N ARG A 242 -1.93 2.91 18.85
CA ARG A 242 -1.30 2.27 20.02
C ARG A 242 -1.75 2.87 21.35
N TYR A 243 -1.97 4.19 21.40
CA TYR A 243 -2.48 4.86 22.61
C TYR A 243 -3.84 4.28 23.01
N TYR A 244 -4.71 3.99 22.05
CA TYR A 244 -6.00 3.31 22.27
C TYR A 244 -5.93 1.78 22.11
N GLY A 245 -4.77 1.17 22.38
CA GLY A 245 -4.64 -0.29 22.49
C GLY A 245 -4.53 -1.07 21.18
N LEU A 246 -4.51 -0.44 20.01
CA LEU A 246 -4.39 -1.12 18.71
C LEU A 246 -2.94 -1.51 18.41
N ARG A 247 -2.67 -2.82 18.40
CA ARG A 247 -1.33 -3.36 18.11
C ARG A 247 -1.16 -3.61 16.61
N HIS A 248 0.07 -3.51 16.13
CA HIS A 248 0.40 -3.86 14.75
C HIS A 248 1.85 -4.32 14.64
N ASN A 249 2.07 -5.23 13.70
CA ASN A 249 3.39 -5.68 13.28
C ASN A 249 3.32 -6.19 11.83
N TRP A 250 4.28 -7.02 11.41
CA TRP A 250 4.32 -7.53 10.04
C TRP A 250 3.19 -8.53 9.71
N TRP A 251 2.63 -9.19 10.73
CA TRP A 251 1.61 -10.24 10.58
C TRP A 251 0.20 -9.68 10.65
N PHE A 252 -0.01 -8.66 11.46
CA PHE A 252 -1.33 -8.10 11.70
C PHE A 252 -1.29 -6.59 11.95
N ASP A 253 -2.40 -5.90 11.71
CA ASP A 253 -2.61 -4.49 12.05
C ASP A 253 -4.03 -4.30 12.60
N GLU A 254 -4.18 -4.22 13.92
CA GLU A 254 -5.48 -4.06 14.59
C GLU A 254 -6.15 -2.72 14.26
N ARG A 255 -5.48 -1.77 13.61
CA ARG A 255 -6.15 -0.57 13.05
C ARG A 255 -7.09 -0.92 11.91
N ARG A 256 -6.89 -2.06 11.25
CA ARG A 256 -7.80 -2.60 10.24
C ARG A 256 -8.91 -3.45 10.85
N ASP A 257 -8.78 -3.87 12.11
CA ASP A 257 -9.78 -4.68 12.82
C ASP A 257 -11.07 -3.88 12.98
N ILE A 258 -12.18 -4.41 12.50
CA ILE A 258 -13.43 -3.65 12.38
C ILE A 258 -13.99 -3.30 13.77
N ILE A 259 -14.00 -4.25 14.71
CA ILE A 259 -14.57 -4.04 16.05
C ILE A 259 -13.57 -3.27 16.92
N LYS A 260 -12.31 -3.73 17.01
CA LYS A 260 -11.32 -3.09 17.89
C LYS A 260 -11.04 -1.65 17.48
N SER A 261 -10.92 -1.37 16.18
CA SER A 261 -10.70 0.01 15.73
C SER A 261 -11.93 0.89 15.95
N THR A 262 -13.14 0.35 15.92
CA THR A 262 -14.37 1.08 16.25
C THR A 262 -14.45 1.39 17.74
N GLU A 263 -14.12 0.43 18.61
CA GLU A 263 -14.05 0.66 20.06
C GLU A 263 -13.02 1.75 20.38
N ALA A 264 -11.83 1.67 19.80
CA ALA A 264 -10.76 2.66 19.95
C ALA A 264 -11.13 4.04 19.40
N ALA A 265 -11.82 4.11 18.25
CA ALA A 265 -12.29 5.39 17.69
C ALA A 265 -13.36 6.01 18.59
N THR A 266 -14.23 5.18 19.15
CA THR A 266 -15.25 5.62 20.09
C THR A 266 -14.63 6.18 21.38
N ASP A 267 -13.62 5.51 21.94
CA ASP A 267 -12.87 6.01 23.11
C ASP A 267 -12.16 7.32 22.78
N HIS A 268 -11.55 7.41 21.60
CA HIS A 268 -10.91 8.65 21.19
C HIS A 268 -11.89 9.82 21.07
N LEU A 269 -13.06 9.58 20.47
CA LEU A 269 -14.10 10.61 20.33
C LEU A 269 -14.68 10.99 21.69
N ALA A 270 -14.83 10.04 22.61
CA ALA A 270 -15.27 10.31 23.99
C ALA A 270 -14.28 11.22 24.72
N ASP A 271 -12.97 10.94 24.65
CA ASP A 271 -11.92 11.78 25.24
C ASP A 271 -11.94 13.22 24.65
N LEU A 272 -12.14 13.33 23.34
CA LEU A 272 -12.24 14.61 22.66
C LEU A 272 -13.50 15.38 23.09
N TYR A 273 -14.62 14.68 23.22
CA TYR A 273 -15.86 15.28 23.71
C TYR A 273 -15.73 15.71 25.16
N GLN A 274 -15.13 14.90 26.04
CA GLN A 274 -14.86 15.28 27.43
C GLN A 274 -13.97 16.54 27.50
N ARG A 275 -13.00 16.66 26.58
CA ARG A 275 -12.11 17.82 26.50
C ARG A 275 -12.81 19.10 26.00
N PHE A 276 -13.70 18.98 25.03
CA PHE A 276 -14.28 20.15 24.34
C PHE A 276 -15.75 20.44 24.68
N GLY A 277 -16.49 19.48 25.24
CA GLY A 277 -17.93 19.58 25.53
C GLY A 277 -18.81 19.85 24.31
N ASP A 278 -18.29 19.64 23.09
CA ASP A 278 -18.94 19.99 21.84
C ASP A 278 -18.49 19.04 20.73
N TRP A 279 -19.44 18.48 19.98
CA TRP A 279 -19.14 17.49 18.94
C TRP A 279 -18.45 18.07 17.72
N TYR A 280 -18.69 19.33 17.35
CA TYR A 280 -18.01 19.96 16.22
C TYR A 280 -16.53 20.19 16.55
N LEU A 281 -16.23 20.65 17.77
CA LEU A 281 -14.86 20.76 18.26
C LEU A 281 -14.19 19.39 18.42
N ALA A 282 -14.92 18.37 18.90
CA ALA A 282 -14.40 17.01 19.01
C ALA A 282 -14.02 16.45 17.64
N LEU A 283 -14.90 16.56 16.63
CA LEU A 283 -14.61 16.15 15.25
C LEU A 283 -13.44 16.93 14.65
N ALA A 284 -13.35 18.24 14.90
CA ALA A 284 -12.20 19.03 14.49
C ALA A 284 -10.90 18.55 15.15
N GLY A 285 -10.96 18.14 16.43
CA GLY A 285 -9.82 17.58 17.19
C GLY A 285 -9.48 16.14 16.83
N TYR A 286 -10.41 15.41 16.20
CA TYR A 286 -10.15 14.10 15.61
C TYR A 286 -9.35 14.26 14.31
N ASN A 287 -9.79 15.17 13.44
CA ASN A 287 -9.14 15.44 12.16
C ASN A 287 -7.79 16.15 12.31
N CYS A 288 -7.67 17.07 13.28
CA CYS A 288 -6.47 17.84 13.51
C CYS A 288 -6.04 17.76 14.97
N ASN A 289 -4.73 17.87 15.23
CA ASN A 289 -4.20 17.80 16.59
C ASN A 289 -5.03 18.68 17.58
N PRO A 290 -5.56 18.11 18.69
CA PRO A 290 -6.43 18.84 19.62
C PRO A 290 -5.86 20.16 20.14
N LYS A 291 -4.52 20.25 20.30
CA LYS A 291 -3.85 21.49 20.71
C LYS A 291 -4.08 22.64 19.72
N ARG A 292 -4.29 22.34 18.44
CA ARG A 292 -4.58 23.33 17.40
C ARG A 292 -6.00 23.88 17.52
N VAL A 293 -6.96 23.05 17.93
CA VAL A 293 -8.34 23.50 18.24
C VAL A 293 -8.30 24.43 19.45
N GLU A 294 -7.62 24.04 20.53
CA GLU A 294 -7.47 24.88 21.73
C GLU A 294 -6.80 26.22 21.44
N TYR A 295 -5.74 26.22 20.62
CA TYR A 295 -5.08 27.44 20.18
C TYR A 295 -6.06 28.40 19.50
N ASN A 296 -6.92 27.89 18.61
CA ASN A 296 -7.92 28.69 17.92
C ASN A 296 -9.01 29.20 18.88
N MET A 297 -9.48 28.36 19.80
CA MET A 297 -10.46 28.76 20.81
C MET A 297 -9.94 29.91 21.68
N ARG A 298 -8.68 29.81 22.16
CA ARG A 298 -8.04 30.88 22.95
C ARG A 298 -7.88 32.16 22.14
N ARG A 299 -7.45 32.03 20.88
CA ARG A 299 -7.21 33.18 20.00
C ARG A 299 -8.48 33.97 19.67
N TYR A 300 -9.57 33.28 19.37
CA TYR A 300 -10.84 33.91 19.02
C TYR A 300 -11.77 34.13 20.22
N ARG A 301 -11.34 33.71 21.43
CA ARG A 301 -12.13 33.76 22.67
C ARG A 301 -13.54 33.19 22.49
N THR A 302 -13.64 32.08 21.78
CA THR A 302 -14.92 31.43 21.47
C THR A 302 -14.78 29.92 21.42
N ARG A 303 -15.85 29.22 21.78
CA ARG A 303 -15.99 27.76 21.65
C ARG A 303 -16.84 27.37 20.44
N ASN A 304 -17.40 28.35 19.72
CA ASN A 304 -18.17 28.08 18.53
C ASN A 304 -17.23 27.70 17.38
N TYR A 305 -17.28 26.44 16.96
CA TYR A 305 -16.49 25.89 15.85
C TYR A 305 -16.56 26.76 14.58
N TRP A 306 -17.74 27.25 14.23
CA TRP A 306 -17.98 28.03 13.01
C TRP A 306 -17.24 29.37 12.98
N LYS A 307 -16.80 29.87 14.15
CA LYS A 307 -16.02 31.11 14.29
C LYS A 307 -14.50 30.89 14.24
N LEU A 308 -14.01 29.65 14.24
CA LEU A 308 -12.57 29.32 14.32
C LEU A 308 -11.85 29.41 12.97
N ARG A 309 -11.66 30.63 12.46
CA ARG A 309 -11.19 30.89 11.08
C ARG A 309 -9.76 30.45 10.76
N ARG A 310 -8.88 30.29 11.76
CA ARG A 310 -7.46 29.87 11.61
C ARG A 310 -7.24 28.36 11.77
N LEU A 311 -8.31 27.57 11.85
CA LEU A 311 -8.19 26.12 11.66
C LEU A 311 -7.68 25.83 10.23
N PRO A 312 -6.94 24.72 10.02
CA PRO A 312 -6.53 24.31 8.68
C PRO A 312 -7.74 24.24 7.75
N ARG A 313 -7.57 24.59 6.47
CA ARG A 313 -8.67 24.56 5.48
C ARG A 313 -9.39 23.21 5.45
N GLN A 314 -8.62 22.12 5.37
CA GLN A 314 -9.14 20.76 5.42
C GLN A 314 -10.00 20.51 6.67
N THR A 315 -9.55 20.96 7.85
CA THR A 315 -10.29 20.83 9.11
C THR A 315 -11.56 21.67 9.14
N ARG A 316 -11.53 22.89 8.58
CA ARG A 316 -12.74 23.75 8.49
C ARG A 316 -13.84 23.13 7.64
N ASN A 317 -13.47 22.27 6.68
CA ASN A 317 -14.40 21.59 5.79
C ASN A 317 -14.76 20.18 6.27
N TYR A 318 -13.98 19.63 7.19
CA TYR A 318 -14.21 18.30 7.76
C TYR A 318 -15.59 18.16 8.42
N VAL A 319 -15.95 19.08 9.32
CA VAL A 319 -17.26 19.05 10.00
C VAL A 319 -18.43 19.25 9.01
N PRO A 320 -18.40 20.24 8.08
CA PRO A 320 -19.41 20.33 7.02
C PRO A 320 -19.58 19.05 6.18
N THR A 321 -18.47 18.41 5.79
CA THR A 321 -18.50 17.18 5.00
C THR A 321 -19.10 16.02 5.80
N PHE A 322 -18.76 15.90 7.09
CA PHE A 322 -19.38 14.93 8.00
C PHE A 322 -20.89 15.13 8.12
N LEU A 323 -21.33 16.37 8.38
CA LEU A 323 -22.75 16.70 8.52
C LEU A 323 -23.52 16.41 7.24
N ALA A 324 -22.97 16.81 6.08
CA ALA A 324 -23.58 16.51 4.79
C ALA A 324 -23.70 14.99 4.54
N ALA A 325 -22.65 14.23 4.82
CA ALA A 325 -22.66 12.78 4.68
C ALA A 325 -23.72 12.14 5.60
N THR A 326 -23.83 12.59 6.84
CA THR A 326 -24.81 12.15 7.83
C THR A 326 -26.25 12.43 7.39
N ILE A 327 -26.51 13.68 6.97
CA ILE A 327 -27.84 14.12 6.50
C ILE A 327 -28.30 13.27 5.29
N ILE A 328 -27.41 13.06 4.32
CA ILE A 328 -27.73 12.23 3.15
C ILE A 328 -27.91 10.77 3.56
N ALA A 329 -27.01 10.21 4.36
CA ALA A 329 -27.03 8.79 4.69
C ALA A 329 -28.26 8.38 5.54
N ASN A 330 -28.79 9.30 6.35
CA ASN A 330 -30.04 9.10 7.09
C ASN A 330 -31.29 9.11 6.19
N ASN A 331 -31.25 9.80 5.04
CA ASN A 331 -32.40 9.91 4.12
C ASN A 331 -31.95 9.86 2.63
N PRO A 332 -31.31 8.78 2.15
CA PRO A 332 -30.63 8.78 0.86
C PRO A 332 -31.57 9.07 -0.31
N ASP A 333 -32.80 8.54 -0.28
CA ASP A 333 -33.79 8.74 -1.33
C ASP A 333 -34.19 10.21 -1.51
N LYS A 334 -34.30 10.98 -0.41
CA LYS A 334 -34.63 12.43 -0.46
C LYS A 334 -33.56 13.25 -1.19
N PHE A 335 -32.33 12.75 -1.22
CA PHE A 335 -31.21 13.37 -1.92
C PHE A 335 -30.93 12.72 -3.27
N GLY A 336 -31.82 11.83 -3.73
CA GLY A 336 -31.75 11.15 -5.02
C GLY A 336 -30.75 10.00 -5.05
N PHE A 337 -30.44 9.37 -3.92
CA PHE A 337 -29.61 8.16 -3.86
C PHE A 337 -30.49 6.93 -3.64
N HIS A 338 -30.67 6.14 -4.70
CA HIS A 338 -31.36 4.85 -4.64
C HIS A 338 -30.30 3.75 -4.68
N VAL A 339 -29.93 3.21 -3.52
CA VAL A 339 -28.81 2.29 -3.38
C VAL A 339 -29.21 1.07 -2.57
N GLN A 340 -28.79 -0.11 -3.05
CA GLN A 340 -28.94 -1.33 -2.29
C GLN A 340 -27.72 -1.50 -1.37
N LYS A 341 -27.92 -1.30 -0.07
CA LYS A 341 -26.88 -1.53 0.94
C LYS A 341 -26.43 -3.00 0.91
N HIS A 342 -25.11 -3.21 1.02
CA HIS A 342 -24.56 -4.55 1.17
C HIS A 342 -25.04 -5.22 2.47
N PRO A 343 -25.15 -6.56 2.52
CA PRO A 343 -25.57 -7.26 3.72
C PRO A 343 -24.61 -7.03 4.88
N ALA A 344 -25.15 -6.91 6.09
CA ALA A 344 -24.39 -6.76 7.31
C ALA A 344 -23.47 -7.97 7.54
N ILE A 345 -22.21 -7.70 7.91
CA ILE A 345 -21.28 -8.76 8.29
C ILE A 345 -21.58 -9.15 9.74
N GLU A 346 -22.08 -10.37 9.93
CA GLU A 346 -22.27 -10.94 11.26
C GLU A 346 -21.21 -12.04 11.50
N VAL A 347 -20.48 -11.91 12.61
CA VAL A 347 -19.33 -12.75 12.93
C VAL A 347 -19.39 -13.28 14.35
N ASP A 348 -18.86 -14.50 14.53
CA ASP A 348 -18.48 -15.01 15.84
C ASP A 348 -17.01 -14.68 16.11
N THR A 349 -16.65 -14.51 17.38
CA THR A 349 -15.26 -14.31 17.80
C THR A 349 -14.69 -15.54 18.49
N VAL A 350 -13.45 -15.90 18.14
CA VAL A 350 -12.67 -16.93 18.83
C VAL A 350 -11.29 -16.39 19.15
N THR A 351 -10.82 -16.60 20.39
CA THR A 351 -9.45 -16.30 20.76
C THR A 351 -8.57 -17.50 20.40
N ILE A 352 -7.55 -17.26 19.58
CA ILE A 352 -6.57 -18.27 19.20
C ILE A 352 -5.20 -17.92 19.75
N SER A 353 -4.53 -18.91 20.32
CA SER A 353 -3.18 -18.78 20.86
C SER A 353 -2.10 -19.30 19.92
N GLU A 354 -2.52 -19.91 18.81
CA GLU A 354 -1.64 -20.49 17.81
C GLU A 354 -1.83 -19.83 16.45
N SER A 355 -0.76 -19.91 15.65
CA SER A 355 -0.79 -19.51 14.26
C SER A 355 -1.42 -20.62 13.42
N ILE A 356 -2.37 -20.27 12.56
CA ILE A 356 -3.09 -21.18 11.68
C ILE A 356 -3.30 -20.52 10.30
N ASP A 357 -3.14 -21.29 9.23
CA ASP A 357 -3.35 -20.81 7.86
C ASP A 357 -4.83 -20.48 7.64
N LEU A 358 -5.12 -19.35 7.01
CA LEU A 358 -6.50 -18.93 6.75
C LEU A 358 -7.23 -19.90 5.81
N ASN A 359 -6.54 -20.66 4.97
CA ASN A 359 -7.16 -21.73 4.17
C ASN A 359 -7.60 -22.91 5.04
N VAL A 360 -6.83 -23.23 6.09
CA VAL A 360 -7.21 -24.27 7.04
C VAL A 360 -8.44 -23.83 7.83
N ILE A 361 -8.49 -22.56 8.25
CA ILE A 361 -9.68 -21.98 8.89
C ILE A 361 -10.88 -22.03 7.93
N ALA A 362 -10.70 -21.63 6.67
CA ALA A 362 -11.77 -21.62 5.67
C ALA A 362 -12.35 -23.02 5.44
N ARG A 363 -11.49 -24.06 5.30
CA ARG A 363 -11.93 -25.46 5.23
C ARG A 363 -12.60 -25.92 6.53
N ALA A 364 -12.09 -25.52 7.69
CA ALA A 364 -12.64 -25.93 8.97
C ALA A 364 -14.07 -25.40 9.18
N VAL A 365 -14.46 -24.29 8.58
CA VAL A 365 -15.82 -23.71 8.71
C VAL A 365 -16.67 -23.79 7.44
N ASP A 366 -16.21 -24.54 6.43
CA ASP A 366 -16.88 -24.74 5.13
C ASP A 366 -17.18 -23.39 4.42
N THR A 367 -16.16 -22.55 4.26
CA THR A 367 -16.26 -21.25 3.57
C THR A 367 -15.06 -20.97 2.68
N SER A 368 -15.05 -19.83 1.99
CA SER A 368 -13.95 -19.43 1.12
C SER A 368 -12.84 -18.70 1.88
N TYR A 369 -11.60 -18.87 1.41
CA TYR A 369 -10.46 -18.07 1.90
C TYR A 369 -10.69 -16.57 1.73
N ALA A 370 -11.30 -16.16 0.62
CA ALA A 370 -11.62 -14.76 0.33
C ALA A 370 -12.54 -14.17 1.40
N PHE A 371 -13.57 -14.91 1.82
CA PHE A 371 -14.49 -14.47 2.86
C PHE A 371 -13.83 -14.41 4.24
N ILE A 372 -13.05 -15.43 4.63
CA ILE A 372 -12.28 -15.39 5.90
C ILE A 372 -11.32 -14.20 5.92
N LYS A 373 -10.62 -13.95 4.81
CA LYS A 373 -9.74 -12.78 4.68
C LYS A 373 -10.54 -11.50 4.77
N GLU A 374 -11.69 -11.40 4.11
CA GLU A 374 -12.57 -10.23 4.11
C GLU A 374 -12.96 -9.81 5.53
N ILE A 375 -13.47 -10.76 6.34
CA ILE A 375 -13.92 -10.53 7.72
C ILE A 375 -12.76 -10.42 8.74
N ASN A 376 -11.54 -10.78 8.36
CA ASN A 376 -10.31 -10.61 9.16
C ASN A 376 -9.33 -9.62 8.50
N PRO A 377 -9.71 -8.36 8.25
CA PRO A 377 -8.85 -7.37 7.59
C PRO A 377 -7.57 -7.02 8.37
N ALA A 378 -7.56 -7.27 9.68
CA ALA A 378 -6.38 -7.12 10.53
C ALA A 378 -5.27 -8.12 10.19
N VAL A 379 -5.58 -9.29 9.63
CA VAL A 379 -4.56 -10.27 9.25
C VAL A 379 -3.94 -9.86 7.92
N LEU A 380 -2.65 -9.49 7.95
CA LEU A 380 -1.92 -8.99 6.77
C LEU A 380 -1.35 -10.10 5.89
N ARG A 381 -1.40 -11.35 6.38
CA ARG A 381 -0.76 -12.53 5.78
C ARG A 381 -1.76 -13.66 5.62
N TRP A 382 -1.33 -14.75 5.00
CA TRP A 382 -2.13 -15.96 4.80
C TRP A 382 -2.33 -16.78 6.08
N VAL A 383 -1.80 -16.32 7.22
CA VAL A 383 -1.78 -17.05 8.49
C VAL A 383 -2.03 -16.07 9.63
N THR A 384 -2.71 -16.54 10.67
CA THR A 384 -2.87 -15.79 11.92
C THR A 384 -1.51 -15.59 12.62
N PRO A 385 -1.33 -14.50 13.39
CA PRO A 385 -0.01 -14.06 13.80
C PRO A 385 0.70 -15.06 14.75
N PRO A 386 1.92 -15.51 14.43
CA PRO A 386 2.66 -16.42 15.29
C PRO A 386 3.19 -15.74 16.56
N GLY A 387 3.10 -16.48 17.67
CA GLY A 387 3.60 -16.04 18.98
C GLY A 387 2.66 -15.11 19.74
N ILE A 388 1.49 -14.78 19.18
CA ILE A 388 0.44 -14.01 19.85
C ILE A 388 -0.54 -15.00 20.47
N LYS A 389 -0.75 -14.89 21.79
CA LYS A 389 -1.56 -15.85 22.56
C LYS A 389 -3.05 -15.48 22.63
N ASP A 390 -3.36 -14.22 22.38
CA ASP A 390 -4.65 -13.56 22.59
C ASP A 390 -5.20 -12.96 21.29
N PHE A 391 -4.91 -13.59 20.14
CA PHE A 391 -5.37 -13.05 18.86
C PHE A 391 -6.86 -13.34 18.67
N THR A 392 -7.64 -12.31 18.39
CA THR A 392 -9.07 -12.41 18.10
C THR A 392 -9.26 -12.77 16.62
N LEU A 393 -9.83 -13.94 16.35
CA LEU A 393 -10.21 -14.40 15.02
C LEU A 393 -11.72 -14.25 14.83
N TYR A 394 -12.13 -13.66 13.72
CA TYR A 394 -13.52 -13.58 13.31
C TYR A 394 -13.89 -14.74 12.39
N LEU A 395 -15.01 -15.38 12.69
CA LEU A 395 -15.59 -16.48 11.92
C LEU A 395 -16.99 -16.09 11.45
N PRO A 396 -17.52 -16.71 10.38
CA PRO A 396 -18.92 -16.52 10.02
C PRO A 396 -19.83 -16.87 11.20
N LYS A 397 -20.92 -16.11 11.39
CA LYS A 397 -21.89 -16.37 12.48
C LYS A 397 -22.35 -17.82 12.50
N GLY A 398 -22.40 -18.41 13.69
CA GLY A 398 -22.82 -19.80 13.93
C GLY A 398 -21.74 -20.85 13.65
N LYS A 399 -20.54 -20.47 13.18
CA LYS A 399 -19.46 -21.42 12.87
C LYS A 399 -18.49 -21.63 14.02
N ARG A 400 -18.60 -20.88 15.12
CA ARG A 400 -17.67 -21.00 16.26
C ARG A 400 -17.58 -22.41 16.83
N ALA A 401 -18.71 -23.06 17.12
CA ALA A 401 -18.71 -24.40 17.74
C ALA A 401 -18.05 -25.44 16.81
N VAL A 402 -18.45 -25.45 15.53
CA VAL A 402 -17.88 -26.34 14.49
C VAL A 402 -16.38 -26.11 14.33
N PHE A 403 -15.93 -24.85 14.33
CA PHE A 403 -14.52 -24.53 14.27
C PHE A 403 -13.75 -25.09 15.46
N LEU A 404 -14.23 -24.89 16.69
CA LEU A 404 -13.53 -25.35 17.90
C LEU A 404 -13.38 -26.87 17.93
N GLU A 405 -14.40 -27.63 17.51
CA GLU A 405 -14.32 -29.09 17.43
C GLU A 405 -13.33 -29.56 16.36
N ARG A 406 -13.43 -29.03 15.13
CA ARG A 406 -12.49 -29.38 14.06
C ARG A 406 -11.07 -28.89 14.36
N TYR A 407 -10.91 -27.76 15.04
CA TYR A 407 -9.62 -27.19 15.39
C TYR A 407 -8.82 -28.08 16.34
N LYS A 408 -9.49 -28.78 17.26
CA LYS A 408 -8.86 -29.78 18.15
C LYS A 408 -8.35 -30.99 17.38
N SER A 409 -9.04 -31.40 16.32
CA SER A 409 -8.69 -32.60 15.54
C SER A 409 -7.61 -32.36 14.49
N ILE A 410 -7.35 -31.12 14.09
CA ILE A 410 -6.31 -30.79 13.09
C ILE A 410 -4.90 -30.98 13.71
N PRO A 411 -4.06 -31.86 13.15
CA PRO A 411 -2.67 -32.01 13.62
C PRO A 411 -1.87 -30.72 13.47
N ASP A 412 -0.95 -30.44 14.40
CA ASP A 412 -0.13 -29.23 14.38
C ASP A 412 0.66 -29.02 13.09
N SER A 413 1.06 -30.12 12.45
CA SER A 413 1.74 -30.13 11.15
C SER A 413 0.86 -29.63 10.00
N GLN A 414 -0.47 -29.76 10.13
CA GLN A 414 -1.45 -29.32 9.13
C GLN A 414 -2.00 -27.92 9.42
N LYS A 415 -1.92 -27.45 10.69
CA LYS A 415 -2.30 -26.08 11.06
C LYS A 415 -1.42 -25.03 10.38
N ARG A 416 -0.14 -25.35 10.15
CA ARG A 416 0.88 -24.38 9.71
C ARG A 416 1.75 -24.93 8.58
N SER A 417 2.03 -24.06 7.62
CA SER A 417 2.86 -24.37 6.46
C SER A 417 4.28 -23.87 6.65
N TRP A 418 5.08 -24.66 7.37
CA TRP A 418 6.49 -24.37 7.59
C TRP A 418 7.36 -25.08 6.58
N VAL A 419 8.34 -24.35 6.04
CA VAL A 419 9.47 -24.95 5.34
C VAL A 419 10.64 -25.00 6.29
N ARG A 420 11.19 -26.19 6.51
CA ARG A 420 12.44 -26.36 7.25
C ARG A 420 13.61 -26.19 6.28
N HIS A 421 14.24 -25.03 6.31
CA HIS A 421 15.37 -24.69 5.45
C HIS A 421 16.71 -24.97 6.16
N ARG A 422 17.63 -25.67 5.49
CA ARG A 422 18.99 -25.89 6.02
C ARG A 422 19.89 -24.72 5.63
N ILE A 423 20.44 -24.01 6.61
CA ILE A 423 21.34 -22.88 6.42
C ILE A 423 22.62 -23.37 5.72
N ARG A 424 22.94 -22.78 4.58
CA ARG A 424 24.12 -23.09 3.76
C ARG A 424 25.26 -22.13 4.08
N SER A 425 26.48 -22.53 3.73
CA SER A 425 27.66 -21.66 3.89
C SER A 425 27.52 -20.41 3.01
N GLY A 426 27.66 -19.22 3.62
CA GLY A 426 27.49 -17.93 2.96
C GLY A 426 26.06 -17.39 2.92
N GLU A 427 25.06 -18.14 3.41
CA GLU A 427 23.71 -17.60 3.55
C GLU A 427 23.59 -16.68 4.78
N THR A 428 22.80 -15.63 4.64
CA THR A 428 22.42 -14.71 5.71
C THR A 428 20.91 -14.72 5.90
N LEU A 429 20.42 -14.24 7.04
CA LEU A 429 18.98 -14.06 7.24
C LEU A 429 18.35 -13.21 6.14
N SER A 430 19.06 -12.22 5.58
CA SER A 430 18.56 -11.39 4.49
C SER A 430 18.39 -12.19 3.19
N THR A 431 19.39 -12.98 2.81
CA THR A 431 19.32 -13.77 1.57
C THR A 431 18.27 -14.87 1.67
N ILE A 432 18.14 -15.49 2.84
CA ILE A 432 17.10 -16.50 3.12
C ILE A 432 15.72 -15.84 3.12
N ALA A 433 15.54 -14.70 3.80
CA ALA A 433 14.27 -13.98 3.82
C ALA A 433 13.80 -13.62 2.41
N ARG A 434 14.71 -13.12 1.56
CA ARG A 434 14.42 -12.82 0.15
C ARG A 434 14.03 -14.06 -0.65
N LYS A 435 14.73 -15.20 -0.46
CA LYS A 435 14.45 -16.48 -1.14
C LYS A 435 13.02 -16.97 -0.90
N TYR A 436 12.49 -16.72 0.29
CA TYR A 436 11.17 -17.20 0.70
C TYR A 436 10.12 -16.08 0.76
N HIS A 437 10.42 -14.90 0.20
CA HIS A 437 9.53 -13.73 0.21
C HIS A 437 8.99 -13.37 1.61
N THR A 438 9.88 -13.42 2.61
CA THR A 438 9.60 -13.06 4.00
C THR A 438 10.57 -11.98 4.48
N SER A 439 10.51 -11.60 5.76
CA SER A 439 11.41 -10.59 6.33
C SER A 439 12.39 -11.19 7.35
N MET A 440 13.53 -10.53 7.55
CA MET A 440 14.49 -10.93 8.59
C MET A 440 13.87 -10.91 9.98
N SER A 441 13.00 -9.92 10.26
CA SER A 441 12.28 -9.82 11.55
C SER A 441 11.39 -11.04 11.77
N VAL A 442 10.67 -11.46 10.73
CA VAL A 442 9.84 -12.67 10.74
C VAL A 442 10.67 -13.90 11.01
N LEU A 443 11.76 -14.12 10.25
CA LEU A 443 12.65 -15.26 10.46
C LEU A 443 13.19 -15.31 11.88
N LYS A 444 13.55 -14.15 12.45
CA LYS A 444 13.99 -14.05 13.84
C LYS A 444 12.88 -14.40 14.82
N SER A 445 11.67 -13.85 14.65
CA SER A 445 10.54 -14.11 15.55
C SER A 445 10.15 -15.59 15.58
N VAL A 446 10.03 -16.22 14.41
CA VAL A 446 9.66 -17.62 14.25
C VAL A 446 10.70 -18.55 14.86
N ASN A 447 11.98 -18.26 14.63
CA ASN A 447 13.09 -19.09 15.10
C ASN A 447 13.63 -18.65 16.46
N LYS A 448 12.92 -17.74 17.15
CA LYS A 448 13.30 -17.18 18.46
C LYS A 448 14.76 -16.66 18.51
N LEU A 449 15.23 -16.07 17.41
CA LEU A 449 16.59 -15.55 17.28
C LEU A 449 16.68 -14.12 17.86
N ARG A 450 17.61 -13.92 18.80
CA ARG A 450 17.90 -12.58 19.37
C ARG A 450 18.73 -11.69 18.43
N GLY A 451 19.53 -12.29 17.55
CA GLY A 451 20.47 -11.59 16.66
C GLY A 451 20.33 -11.98 15.19
N SER A 452 21.24 -11.49 14.36
CA SER A 452 21.30 -11.86 12.92
C SER A 452 22.21 -13.04 12.62
N LEU A 453 22.94 -13.53 13.62
CA LEU A 453 23.89 -14.63 13.47
C LEU A 453 23.14 -15.94 13.23
N ILE A 454 23.48 -16.61 12.14
CA ILE A 454 23.01 -17.95 11.79
C ILE A 454 24.22 -18.82 11.44
N ARG A 455 24.17 -20.10 11.77
CA ARG A 455 25.28 -21.04 11.56
C ARG A 455 24.95 -22.02 10.44
N ALA A 456 25.85 -22.12 9.46
CA ALA A 456 25.74 -23.10 8.39
C ALA A 456 25.59 -24.52 8.96
N GLY A 457 24.76 -25.33 8.33
CA GLY A 457 24.41 -26.69 8.76
C GLY A 457 23.21 -26.76 9.72
N LYS A 458 22.87 -25.67 10.43
CA LYS A 458 21.66 -25.58 11.26
C LYS A 458 20.42 -25.34 10.38
N TYR A 459 19.24 -25.37 10.98
CA TYR A 459 17.96 -25.22 10.28
C TYR A 459 17.22 -23.97 10.74
N LEU A 460 16.45 -23.38 9.83
CA LEU A 460 15.46 -22.35 10.12
C LEU A 460 14.08 -22.83 9.67
N LEU A 461 13.09 -22.57 10.49
CA LEU A 461 11.68 -22.66 10.14
C LEU A 461 11.29 -21.38 9.39
N ILE A 462 10.75 -21.56 8.20
CA ILE A 462 10.34 -20.46 7.33
C ILE A 462 8.82 -20.52 7.15
N PRO A 463 8.08 -19.47 7.52
CA PRO A 463 6.64 -19.43 7.25
C PRO A 463 6.43 -19.18 5.77
N VAL A 464 5.66 -20.04 5.10
CA VAL A 464 5.25 -19.84 3.71
C VAL A 464 3.75 -20.18 3.56
N PRO A 465 3.06 -19.65 2.52
CA PRO A 465 1.71 -20.08 2.19
C PRO A 465 1.63 -21.61 1.99
N GLN A 466 0.52 -22.24 2.39
CA GLN A 466 0.36 -23.71 2.25
C GLN A 466 0.57 -24.22 0.83
N ASN A 467 0.05 -23.50 -0.17
CA ASN A 467 0.24 -23.81 -1.58
C ASN A 467 1.71 -23.69 -2.06
N LYS A 468 2.61 -23.07 -1.28
CA LYS A 468 4.05 -22.94 -1.59
C LYS A 468 4.94 -23.80 -0.68
N ALA A 469 4.41 -24.35 0.41
CA ALA A 469 5.21 -25.15 1.36
C ALA A 469 5.77 -26.43 0.74
N HIS A 470 4.96 -27.14 -0.03
CA HIS A 470 5.40 -28.33 -0.76
C HIS A 470 6.55 -28.01 -1.72
N PHE A 471 6.36 -27.00 -2.58
CA PHE A 471 7.37 -26.51 -3.52
C PHE A 471 8.74 -26.25 -2.87
N TYR A 472 8.74 -25.50 -1.77
CA TYR A 472 9.97 -25.15 -1.08
C TYR A 472 10.59 -26.32 -0.30
N ALA A 473 9.78 -27.22 0.27
CA ALA A 473 10.25 -28.41 0.97
C ALA A 473 10.87 -29.43 0.00
N GLU A 474 10.27 -29.61 -1.17
CA GLU A 474 10.75 -30.48 -2.23
C GLU A 474 12.06 -29.96 -2.83
N LYS A 475 12.15 -28.64 -3.06
CA LYS A 475 13.40 -27.97 -3.44
C LYS A 475 14.52 -28.17 -2.41
N GLU A 476 14.22 -28.25 -1.11
CA GLU A 476 15.23 -28.56 -0.10
C GLU A 476 15.64 -30.04 -0.10
N LYS A 477 14.72 -30.98 -0.40
CA LYS A 477 15.02 -32.41 -0.52
C LYS A 477 15.89 -32.73 -1.75
N SER A 478 15.59 -32.14 -2.90
CA SER A 478 16.32 -32.39 -4.16
C SER A 478 17.79 -31.96 -4.10
N HIS A 479 18.13 -30.97 -3.27
CA HIS A 479 19.51 -30.52 -3.07
C HIS A 479 20.40 -31.48 -2.26
N LYS A 480 19.83 -32.48 -1.57
CA LYS A 480 20.62 -33.48 -0.84
C LYS A 480 21.23 -34.57 -1.73
N ARG A 481 20.91 -34.61 -3.04
CA ARG A 481 21.31 -35.70 -3.94
C ARG A 481 22.35 -35.33 -5.01
N SER A 482 22.70 -34.06 -5.19
CA SER A 482 23.78 -33.72 -6.12
C SER A 482 25.15 -33.91 -5.45
N LYS A 483 25.83 -35.01 -5.75
CA LYS A 483 27.30 -35.12 -5.59
C LYS A 483 27.92 -33.82 -6.10
N ARG A 484 28.78 -33.20 -5.28
CA ARG A 484 29.50 -31.95 -5.58
C ARG A 484 30.13 -32.04 -6.98
N ARG A 485 29.47 -31.51 -8.01
CA ARG A 485 30.18 -30.95 -9.15
C ARG A 485 30.74 -29.62 -8.63
N LYS A 486 32.07 -29.55 -8.48
CA LYS A 486 32.80 -28.29 -8.30
C LYS A 486 32.42 -27.41 -9.50
N VAL A 487 31.41 -26.56 -9.34
CA VAL A 487 31.19 -25.45 -10.28
C VAL A 487 32.42 -24.56 -10.10
N LYS A 488 33.31 -24.55 -11.10
CA LYS A 488 34.39 -23.56 -11.20
C LYS A 488 33.72 -22.19 -11.05
N ARG A 489 34.00 -21.49 -9.95
CA ARG A 489 33.63 -20.08 -9.81
C ARG A 489 34.30 -19.34 -10.97
N TYR A 490 33.50 -18.81 -11.88
CA TYR A 490 33.99 -17.92 -12.91
C TYR A 490 34.42 -16.63 -12.23
N ASN A 491 35.72 -16.54 -11.90
CA ASN A 491 36.34 -15.24 -11.69
C ASN A 491 36.45 -14.61 -13.07
N PRO A 492 35.78 -13.48 -13.36
CA PRO A 492 36.10 -12.73 -14.56
C PRO A 492 37.58 -12.35 -14.48
N ALA A 493 38.36 -12.78 -15.46
CA ALA A 493 39.76 -12.41 -15.54
C ALA A 493 39.86 -10.87 -15.57
N PRO A 494 40.85 -10.27 -14.88
CA PRO A 494 41.05 -8.83 -14.91
C PRO A 494 41.27 -8.38 -16.36
N VAL A 495 40.29 -7.65 -16.91
CA VAL A 495 40.37 -7.15 -18.28
C VAL A 495 41.33 -5.97 -18.29
N LYS A 496 42.47 -6.13 -18.99
CA LYS A 496 43.38 -5.02 -19.27
C LYS A 496 42.77 -4.16 -20.38
N GLU A 497 42.38 -2.93 -20.07
CA GLU A 497 42.12 -1.92 -21.11
C GLU A 497 43.48 -1.39 -21.58
N ASN A 498 44.09 -2.07 -22.55
CA ASN A 498 45.27 -1.58 -23.25
C ASN A 498 44.81 -0.78 -24.46
N SER A 499 44.64 0.53 -24.30
CA SER A 499 44.54 1.46 -25.42
C SER A 499 45.36 2.72 -25.12
N ALA A 500 45.84 3.39 -26.16
CA ALA A 500 46.66 4.60 -26.08
C ALA A 500 46.01 5.74 -25.25
N GLU A 501 44.71 5.61 -24.98
CA GLU A 501 43.79 6.59 -24.41
C GLU A 501 43.64 6.52 -22.88
N TYR A 502 44.00 5.41 -22.22
CA TYR A 502 43.83 5.23 -20.76
C TYR A 502 45.18 5.09 -20.04
N LYS A 503 45.30 5.71 -18.86
CA LYS A 503 46.39 5.60 -17.90
C LYS A 503 45.99 4.65 -16.76
N LYS A 504 46.84 3.68 -16.46
CA LYS A 504 46.68 2.81 -15.30
C LYS A 504 47.09 3.55 -14.03
N VAL A 505 46.21 3.58 -13.03
CA VAL A 505 46.44 4.17 -11.70
C VAL A 505 46.13 3.13 -10.63
N THR A 506 47.00 3.03 -9.63
CA THR A 506 46.78 2.16 -8.47
C THR A 506 46.25 3.00 -7.32
N TYR A 507 45.05 2.71 -6.85
CA TYR A 507 44.43 3.36 -5.69
C TYR A 507 44.53 2.48 -4.45
N ILE A 508 44.93 3.05 -3.31
CA ILE A 508 44.95 2.37 -2.02
C ILE A 508 43.70 2.77 -1.24
N VAL A 509 42.82 1.80 -0.98
CA VAL A 509 41.53 2.01 -0.31
C VAL A 509 41.76 2.59 1.09
N LYS A 510 41.11 3.72 1.39
CA LYS A 510 41.13 4.37 2.71
C LYS A 510 39.94 3.90 3.56
N LYS A 511 40.05 4.06 4.88
CA LYS A 511 38.95 3.72 5.80
C LYS A 511 37.73 4.59 5.47
N GLY A 512 36.60 3.94 5.18
CA GLY A 512 35.34 4.60 4.80
C GLY A 512 35.09 4.72 3.30
N ASP A 513 36.06 4.37 2.44
CA ASP A 513 35.87 4.43 0.99
C ASP A 513 34.83 3.42 0.50
N THR A 514 34.02 3.85 -0.47
CA THR A 514 33.19 2.96 -1.29
C THR A 514 33.67 2.90 -2.74
N LEU A 515 33.42 1.79 -3.45
CA LEU A 515 33.71 1.68 -4.88
C LEU A 515 32.99 2.75 -5.73
N GLY A 516 31.84 3.24 -5.26
CA GLY A 516 31.08 4.31 -5.91
C GLY A 516 31.81 5.66 -5.84
N GLU A 517 32.27 6.04 -4.66
CA GLU A 517 32.99 7.31 -4.44
C GLU A 517 34.37 7.30 -5.09
N ILE A 518 35.08 6.16 -5.05
CA ILE A 518 36.34 5.99 -5.77
C ILE A 518 36.08 6.15 -7.28
N ALA A 519 35.02 5.54 -7.82
CA ALA A 519 34.68 5.67 -9.23
C ALA A 519 34.37 7.12 -9.62
N GLU A 520 33.61 7.84 -8.80
CA GLU A 520 33.29 9.25 -9.04
C GLU A 520 34.54 10.14 -9.02
N ARG A 521 35.44 9.92 -8.05
CA ARG A 521 36.71 10.66 -7.92
C ARG A 521 37.60 10.50 -9.14
N TYR A 522 37.62 9.32 -9.73
CA TYR A 522 38.44 8.96 -10.88
C TYR A 522 37.66 8.98 -12.20
N GLY A 523 36.48 9.62 -12.26
CA GLY A 523 35.74 9.80 -13.51
C GLY A 523 35.35 8.49 -14.21
N THR A 524 35.10 7.41 -13.46
CA THR A 524 34.75 6.08 -13.98
C THR A 524 33.48 5.54 -13.31
N ARG A 525 33.14 4.27 -13.55
CA ARG A 525 32.00 3.58 -12.94
C ARG A 525 32.48 2.47 -12.00
N ALA A 526 31.78 2.29 -10.87
CA ALA A 526 32.08 1.22 -9.91
C ALA A 526 32.06 -0.18 -10.54
N SER A 527 31.24 -0.38 -11.58
CA SER A 527 31.22 -1.61 -12.38
C SER A 527 32.54 -1.88 -13.10
N LYS A 528 33.20 -0.84 -13.64
CA LYS A 528 34.51 -0.95 -14.30
C LYS A 528 35.61 -1.28 -13.29
N ILE A 529 35.63 -0.58 -12.15
CA ILE A 529 36.60 -0.87 -11.07
C ILE A 529 36.51 -2.32 -10.62
N ARG A 530 35.29 -2.86 -10.45
CA ARG A 530 35.10 -4.28 -10.13
C ARG A 530 35.70 -5.20 -11.19
N ARG A 531 35.42 -4.92 -12.47
CA ARG A 531 35.92 -5.74 -13.59
C ARG A 531 37.46 -5.75 -13.66
N TRP A 532 38.10 -4.59 -13.53
CA TRP A 532 39.57 -4.49 -13.57
C TRP A 532 40.26 -5.21 -12.41
N ASN A 533 39.58 -5.34 -11.28
CA ASN A 533 40.11 -5.94 -10.06
C ASN A 533 39.57 -7.35 -9.78
N GLY A 534 38.87 -7.96 -10.74
CA GLY A 534 38.28 -9.30 -10.59
C GLY A 534 37.28 -9.41 -9.43
N LEU A 535 36.63 -8.32 -9.04
CA LEU A 535 35.68 -8.29 -7.93
C LEU A 535 34.27 -8.64 -8.41
N TYR A 536 33.55 -9.47 -7.64
CA TYR A 536 32.14 -9.76 -7.92
C TYR A 536 31.21 -8.66 -7.38
N TYR A 537 29.98 -8.61 -7.91
CA TYR A 537 28.97 -7.66 -7.44
C TYR A 537 28.60 -7.95 -5.98
N GLY A 538 28.81 -6.97 -5.08
CA GLY A 538 28.59 -7.12 -3.64
C GLY A 538 29.82 -7.55 -2.83
N GLN A 539 30.96 -7.80 -3.48
CA GLN A 539 32.22 -8.05 -2.78
C GLN A 539 32.69 -6.78 -2.05
N HIS A 540 33.06 -6.92 -0.77
CA HIS A 540 33.60 -5.82 0.04
C HIS A 540 35.02 -5.46 -0.38
N ILE A 541 35.35 -4.16 -0.28
CA ILE A 541 36.73 -3.65 -0.33
C ILE A 541 37.20 -3.31 1.08
N TYR A 542 38.49 -3.50 1.36
CA TYR A 542 39.07 -3.29 2.68
C TYR A 542 40.10 -2.16 2.68
N PRO A 543 40.28 -1.43 3.80
CA PRO A 543 41.36 -0.45 3.92
C PRO A 543 42.73 -1.05 3.56
N LYS A 544 43.59 -0.27 2.92
CA LYS A 544 44.91 -0.64 2.37
C LYS A 544 44.87 -1.59 1.15
N GLN A 545 43.70 -2.06 0.72
CA GLN A 545 43.58 -2.83 -0.51
C GLN A 545 43.99 -1.99 -1.72
N LYS A 546 44.82 -2.55 -2.61
CA LYS A 546 45.22 -1.92 -3.87
C LYS A 546 44.19 -2.24 -4.95
N LEU A 547 43.63 -1.21 -5.58
CA LEU A 547 42.73 -1.30 -6.71
C LEU A 547 43.41 -0.73 -7.96
N THR A 548 43.41 -1.50 -9.04
CA THR A 548 43.77 -1.06 -10.39
C THR A 548 42.61 -0.28 -11.00
N LEU A 549 42.88 0.96 -11.41
CA LEU A 549 41.96 1.85 -12.10
C LEU A 549 42.54 2.17 -13.49
N TYR A 550 41.73 2.11 -14.54
CA TYR A 550 42.09 2.66 -15.86
C TYR A 550 41.36 3.99 -16.04
N VAL A 551 42.11 5.08 -15.93
CA VAL A 551 41.59 6.46 -16.02
C VAL A 551 41.98 7.04 -17.37
N HIS A 552 41.05 7.72 -18.02
CA HIS A 552 41.30 8.33 -19.34
C HIS A 552 42.40 9.40 -19.27
N LYS A 553 43.35 9.43 -20.23
CA LYS A 553 44.49 10.37 -20.25
C LYS A 553 44.05 11.81 -20.47
N GLN A 554 43.09 12.00 -21.38
CA GLN A 554 42.30 13.21 -21.43
C GLN A 554 41.19 13.05 -20.38
N PRO A 555 40.95 13.99 -19.45
CA PRO A 555 39.75 13.90 -18.64
C PRO A 555 38.57 13.73 -19.61
N PHE A 556 37.67 12.77 -19.33
CA PHE A 556 36.34 12.88 -19.92
C PHE A 556 35.91 14.28 -19.52
N ALA A 557 35.88 15.20 -20.47
CA ALA A 557 35.01 16.32 -20.37
C ALA A 557 33.67 15.63 -20.15
N ARG A 558 33.21 15.57 -18.89
CA ARG A 558 31.82 15.93 -18.64
C ARG A 558 31.64 17.07 -19.62
N GLN A 559 30.68 16.96 -20.55
CA GLN A 559 30.08 18.15 -21.09
C GLN A 559 30.00 19.07 -19.88
N LYS A 560 30.85 20.10 -19.85
CA LYS A 560 30.51 21.28 -19.11
C LYS A 560 29.17 21.54 -19.79
N SER A 561 28.08 21.21 -19.10
CA SER A 561 27.06 22.23 -18.98
C SER A 561 27.90 23.46 -18.70
N GLU A 562 28.12 24.26 -19.75
CA GLU A 562 28.68 25.59 -19.61
C GLU A 562 28.07 26.11 -18.33
N LYS A 563 28.88 26.62 -17.40
CA LYS A 563 28.31 27.40 -16.30
C LYS A 563 27.31 28.31 -17.01
N PRO A 564 25.99 28.18 -16.75
CA PRO A 564 25.05 29.07 -17.41
C PRO A 564 25.59 30.45 -17.11
N ALA A 565 25.87 31.22 -18.16
CA ALA A 565 26.35 32.58 -18.01
C ALA A 565 25.51 33.22 -16.90
N GLU A 566 26.17 33.70 -15.85
CA GLU A 566 25.46 34.24 -14.69
C GLU A 566 24.56 35.34 -15.22
N ASP A 567 23.26 35.06 -15.24
CA ASP A 567 22.23 36.02 -15.62
C ASP A 567 22.39 37.24 -14.70
N PRO A 568 22.84 38.40 -15.22
CA PRO A 568 23.14 39.55 -14.38
C PRO A 568 21.89 40.09 -13.68
N ASN A 569 20.70 39.69 -14.13
CA ASN A 569 19.41 40.06 -13.53
C ASN A 569 18.88 39.01 -12.54
N ALA A 570 19.62 37.93 -12.26
CA ALA A 570 19.19 36.88 -11.34
C ALA A 570 19.72 37.08 -9.91
N THR A 571 18.86 36.88 -8.92
CA THR A 571 19.27 36.82 -7.51
C THR A 571 19.85 35.45 -7.17
N TYR A 572 20.98 35.43 -6.47
CA TYR A 572 21.64 34.21 -6.02
C TYR A 572 21.75 34.18 -4.50
N TYR A 573 21.67 32.98 -3.92
CA TYR A 573 21.95 32.71 -2.51
C TYR A 573 23.14 31.76 -2.36
N THR A 574 24.12 32.15 -1.55
CA THR A 574 25.26 31.28 -1.21
C THR A 574 24.93 30.46 0.02
N VAL A 575 24.91 29.13 -0.15
CA VAL A 575 24.62 28.14 0.90
C VAL A 575 25.61 28.26 2.05
N ARG A 576 25.11 28.43 3.27
CA ARG A 576 25.92 28.49 4.50
C ARG A 576 26.02 27.12 5.15
N PRO A 577 27.04 26.88 6.00
CA PRO A 577 27.08 25.68 6.83
C PRO A 577 25.79 25.52 7.66
N GLY A 578 25.11 24.38 7.50
CA GLY A 578 23.86 24.07 8.19
C GLY A 578 22.58 24.34 7.38
N ASP A 579 22.66 25.04 6.25
CA ASP A 579 21.49 25.32 5.41
C ASP A 579 20.93 24.04 4.76
N THR A 580 19.61 23.99 4.64
CA THR A 580 18.92 23.01 3.80
C THR A 580 18.19 23.69 2.64
N LEU A 581 17.90 22.94 1.56
CA LEU A 581 17.07 23.47 0.46
C LEU A 581 15.68 23.91 0.93
N TRP A 582 15.18 23.35 2.03
CA TRP A 582 13.91 23.75 2.61
C TRP A 582 14.02 25.17 3.20
N ASP A 583 15.05 25.43 4.00
CA ASP A 583 15.28 26.76 4.62
C ASP A 583 15.46 27.84 3.56
N ILE A 584 16.21 27.53 2.51
CA ILE A 584 16.47 28.45 1.40
C ILE A 584 15.19 28.68 0.59
N ALA A 585 14.44 27.62 0.27
CA ALA A 585 13.18 27.77 -0.46
C ALA A 585 12.18 28.62 0.34
N HIS A 586 12.08 28.40 1.65
CA HIS A 586 11.21 29.15 2.54
C HIS A 586 11.61 30.62 2.63
N LYS A 587 12.91 30.90 2.80
CA LYS A 587 13.48 32.26 2.86
C LYS A 587 13.15 33.11 1.63
N TYR A 588 13.11 32.48 0.45
CA TYR A 588 12.83 33.15 -0.81
C TYR A 588 11.38 32.98 -1.30
N GLY A 589 10.49 32.40 -0.49
CA GLY A 589 9.08 32.24 -0.84
C GLY A 589 8.83 31.34 -2.06
N THR A 590 9.71 30.35 -2.28
CA THR A 590 9.64 29.38 -3.38
C THR A 590 9.46 27.96 -2.84
N SER A 591 9.27 26.97 -3.72
CA SER A 591 9.21 25.56 -3.33
C SER A 591 10.54 24.86 -3.57
N ILE A 592 10.84 23.79 -2.82
CA ILE A 592 12.04 22.98 -3.07
C ILE A 592 12.05 22.46 -4.50
N LYS A 593 10.90 22.07 -5.05
CA LYS A 593 10.78 21.61 -6.44
C LYS A 593 11.17 22.72 -7.40
N LYS A 594 10.64 23.94 -7.22
CA LYS A 594 10.94 25.10 -8.06
C LYS A 594 12.40 25.55 -7.92
N LEU A 595 12.94 25.53 -6.70
CA LEU A 595 14.35 25.83 -6.42
C LEU A 595 15.28 24.78 -7.06
N LYS A 596 14.91 23.50 -7.03
CA LYS A 596 15.66 22.42 -7.68
C LYS A 596 15.62 22.51 -9.20
N THR A 597 14.46 22.77 -9.78
CA THR A 597 14.33 22.98 -11.24
C THR A 597 15.10 24.21 -11.68
N LEU A 598 15.02 25.32 -10.92
CA LEU A 598 15.75 26.56 -11.20
C LEU A 598 17.28 26.38 -11.17
N ASN A 599 17.78 25.36 -10.47
CA ASN A 599 19.20 25.05 -10.33
C ASN A 599 19.61 23.74 -11.02
N ASN A 600 18.74 23.15 -11.85
CA ASN A 600 18.98 21.87 -12.55
C ASN A 600 19.42 20.70 -11.62
N LYS A 601 18.87 20.64 -10.40
CA LYS A 601 19.23 19.62 -9.39
C LYS A 601 18.20 18.49 -9.32
N SER A 602 18.65 17.25 -9.52
CA SER A 602 17.82 16.05 -9.30
C SER A 602 17.73 15.63 -7.82
N SER A 603 18.74 15.96 -7.01
CA SER A 603 18.80 15.62 -5.58
C SER A 603 18.67 16.85 -4.68
N SER A 604 18.34 16.63 -3.41
CA SER A 604 18.22 17.69 -2.41
C SER A 604 19.54 18.00 -1.68
N ARG A 605 20.66 17.43 -2.13
CA ARG A 605 21.99 17.67 -1.53
C ARG A 605 22.54 19.02 -2.00
N ILE A 606 22.94 19.83 -1.03
CA ILE A 606 23.64 21.11 -1.21
C ILE A 606 24.91 21.13 -0.36
N LYS A 607 25.91 21.92 -0.77
CA LYS A 607 27.17 22.06 -0.05
C LYS A 607 27.37 23.50 0.41
N PRO A 608 27.97 23.75 1.59
CA PRO A 608 28.38 25.08 1.98
C PRO A 608 29.28 25.73 0.90
N GLY A 609 29.01 26.98 0.56
CA GLY A 609 29.67 27.72 -0.53
C GLY A 609 29.02 27.56 -1.91
N GLU A 610 28.05 26.67 -2.09
CA GLU A 610 27.30 26.52 -3.34
C GLU A 610 26.39 27.75 -3.58
N ARG A 611 26.42 28.36 -4.77
CA ARG A 611 25.48 29.43 -5.15
C ARG A 611 24.26 28.85 -5.85
N LEU A 612 23.07 29.14 -5.32
CA LEU A 612 21.79 28.75 -5.89
C LEU A 612 21.07 29.96 -6.45
N LYS A 613 20.60 29.89 -7.70
CA LYS A 613 19.65 30.87 -8.26
C LYS A 613 18.34 30.75 -7.48
N VAL A 614 17.87 31.89 -6.97
CA VAL A 614 16.64 32.00 -6.18
C VAL A 614 15.71 32.99 -6.88
N SER A 615 14.41 32.75 -6.82
CA SER A 615 13.41 33.70 -7.30
C SER A 615 12.52 34.13 -6.16
N THR A 616 12.41 35.44 -5.94
CA THR A 616 11.40 36.02 -5.07
C THR A 616 10.06 35.97 -5.79
N ASN A 617 9.01 35.60 -5.07
CA ASN A 617 7.66 35.59 -5.61
C ASN A 617 7.10 37.01 -5.51
N THR A 618 7.31 37.85 -6.53
CA THR A 618 6.66 39.17 -6.60
C THR A 618 5.16 38.96 -6.88
N ARG A 619 4.33 39.08 -5.83
CA ARG A 619 2.89 39.35 -5.99
C ARG A 619 2.64 40.81 -5.60
N LEU A 620 2.50 41.64 -6.65
CA LEU A 620 1.61 42.78 -6.80
C LEU A 620 1.46 43.73 -5.60
N SER A 621 2.28 44.78 -5.59
CA SER A 621 1.76 46.14 -5.42
C SER A 621 1.07 46.56 -6.72
N ASN A 622 -0.26 46.55 -6.69
CA ASN A 622 -1.19 47.46 -7.35
C ASN A 622 -2.61 47.06 -6.95
#